data_AF-A0A4U1CLG4-F1
#
_entry.id   AF-A0A4U1CLG4-F1
#
_cell.length_a   1.000
_cell.length_b   1.000
_cell.length_c   1.000
_cell.angle_alpha   90.00
_cell.angle_beta   90.00
_cell.angle_gamma   90.00
#
_symmetry.space_group_name_H-M   'P 1'
#
loop_
_entity.id
_entity.type
_entity.pdbx_description
1 polymer ?
#
loop_
_entity_poly.entity_id
_entity_poly.type
_entity_poly.pdbx_seq_one_letter_code
_entity_poly.pdbx_strand_id
1 'polypeptide(L)'
;MKKFTLSLKMFFFLLLSMVFMAFAASIALDEDTAFIQKMLADHYDDTQEASLLKKYELNVTNTGFCRYKRYFSSGKVEYFSFNLKKFKDIDYLGSDKQGRLYLHTKGEDVIVQTYNDRKNGDIDSMAAYMVIPLKNMEPQDLIAISERLVKTNAQLLVQK
;
A
#
# COMPACT_ATOMS: atom_id res chain seq x y z
N MET A 1 6.13 45.59 -29.91
CA MET A 1 6.69 44.22 -29.98
C MET A 1 7.36 43.74 -28.69
N LYS A 2 8.17 44.53 -27.96
CA LYS A 2 8.86 44.08 -26.72
C LYS A 2 7.94 43.57 -25.59
N LYS A 3 6.75 44.15 -25.40
CA LYS A 3 5.78 43.72 -24.37
C LYS A 3 5.15 42.34 -24.67
N PHE A 4 4.96 42.03 -25.95
CA PHE A 4 4.38 40.77 -26.41
C PHE A 4 5.35 39.60 -26.18
N THR A 5 6.63 39.77 -26.54
CA THR A 5 7.67 38.77 -26.29
C THR A 5 7.95 38.56 -24.80
N LEU A 6 7.83 39.61 -23.97
CA LEU A 6 7.94 39.47 -22.51
C LEU A 6 6.78 38.65 -21.92
N SER A 7 5.55 38.90 -22.36
CA SER A 7 4.37 38.17 -21.91
C SER A 7 4.42 36.69 -22.33
N LEU A 8 4.88 36.42 -23.56
CA LEU A 8 5.06 35.06 -24.06
C LEU A 8 6.12 34.28 -23.26
N LYS A 9 7.24 34.93 -22.91
CA LYS A 9 8.27 34.31 -22.05
C LYS A 9 7.73 34.00 -20.66
N MET A 10 6.96 34.89 -20.05
CA MET A 10 6.33 34.63 -18.75
C MET A 10 5.35 33.44 -18.81
N PHE A 11 4.50 33.37 -19.83
CA PHE A 11 3.62 32.21 -20.03
C PHE A 11 4.39 30.90 -20.21
N PHE A 12 5.49 30.95 -20.98
CA PHE A 12 6.36 29.79 -21.14
C PHE A 12 6.97 29.33 -19.81
N PHE A 13 7.49 30.25 -18.98
CA PHE A 13 8.02 29.89 -17.67
C PHE A 13 6.96 29.36 -16.69
N LEU A 14 5.72 29.90 -16.74
CA LEU A 14 4.60 29.40 -15.94
C LEU A 14 4.15 28.01 -16.36
N LEU A 15 4.07 27.74 -17.67
CA LEU A 15 3.78 26.40 -18.18
C LEU A 15 4.88 25.42 -17.80
N LEU A 16 6.13 25.83 -17.93
CA LEU A 16 7.29 25.00 -17.58
C LEU A 16 7.31 24.68 -16.08
N SER A 17 7.00 25.63 -15.19
CA SER A 17 6.94 25.38 -13.75
C SER A 17 5.81 24.42 -13.37
N MET A 18 4.64 24.52 -14.01
CA MET A 18 3.53 23.57 -13.81
C MET A 18 3.91 22.15 -14.21
N VAL A 19 4.62 21.99 -15.34
CA VAL A 19 5.12 20.68 -15.78
C VAL A 19 6.09 20.08 -14.74
N PHE A 20 7.06 20.85 -14.25
CA PHE A 20 7.99 20.37 -13.22
C PHE A 20 7.30 19.99 -11.90
N MET A 21 6.28 20.76 -11.48
CA MET A 21 5.52 20.43 -10.26
C MET A 21 4.70 19.13 -10.42
N ALA A 22 4.16 18.85 -11.60
CA ALA A 22 3.41 17.62 -11.85
C ALA A 22 4.29 16.36 -11.72
N PHE A 23 5.52 16.40 -12.27
CA PHE A 23 6.47 15.29 -12.15
C PHE A 23 7.03 15.12 -10.72
N ALA A 24 7.20 16.21 -9.97
CA ALA A 24 7.65 16.13 -8.58
C ALA A 24 6.64 15.35 -7.71
N ALA A 25 5.33 15.53 -7.95
CA ALA A 25 4.29 14.83 -7.21
C ALA A 25 4.27 13.32 -7.48
N SER A 26 4.52 12.87 -8.71
CA SER A 26 4.59 11.44 -9.04
C SER A 26 5.82 10.77 -8.43
N ILE A 27 6.98 11.44 -8.46
CA ILE A 27 8.22 10.92 -7.86
C ILE A 27 8.04 10.70 -6.34
N ALA A 28 7.38 11.65 -5.65
CA ALA A 28 7.14 11.54 -4.22
C ALA A 28 6.23 10.33 -3.87
N LEU A 29 5.22 10.04 -4.69
CA LEU A 29 4.34 8.88 -4.49
C LEU A 29 5.07 7.56 -4.74
N ASP A 30 5.93 7.51 -5.76
CA ASP A 30 6.76 6.34 -6.05
C ASP A 30 7.72 6.05 -4.90
N GLU A 31 8.38 7.08 -4.34
CA GLU A 31 9.25 6.94 -3.16
C GLU A 31 8.47 6.43 -1.94
N ASP A 32 7.29 7.00 -1.69
CA ASP A 32 6.49 6.64 -0.53
C ASP A 32 5.97 5.19 -0.63
N THR A 33 5.51 4.77 -1.80
CA THR A 33 5.07 3.39 -2.03
C THR A 33 6.22 2.38 -2.03
N ALA A 34 7.40 2.75 -2.54
CA ALA A 34 8.60 1.93 -2.45
C ALA A 34 9.07 1.74 -1.00
N PHE A 35 8.98 2.79 -0.18
CA PHE A 35 9.26 2.69 1.26
C PHE A 35 8.33 1.70 1.96
N ILE A 36 7.01 1.83 1.74
CA ILE A 36 6.02 0.91 2.33
C ILE A 36 6.27 -0.52 1.86
N GLN A 37 6.49 -0.73 0.56
CA GLN A 37 6.83 -2.04 -0.01
C GLN A 37 8.05 -2.65 0.68
N LYS A 38 9.12 -1.87 0.80
CA LYS A 38 10.37 -2.33 1.41
C LYS A 38 10.16 -2.71 2.87
N MET A 39 9.52 -1.86 3.66
CA MET A 39 9.31 -2.14 5.07
C MET A 39 8.45 -3.39 5.28
N LEU A 40 7.36 -3.53 4.53
CA LEU A 40 6.52 -4.72 4.63
C LEU A 40 7.27 -6.00 4.22
N ALA A 41 8.17 -5.93 3.23
CA ALA A 41 8.97 -7.06 2.81
C ALA A 41 10.07 -7.43 3.81
N ASP A 42 10.80 -6.44 4.33
CA ASP A 42 11.92 -6.62 5.27
C ASP A 42 11.42 -7.22 6.60
N HIS A 43 10.21 -6.84 7.03
CA HIS A 43 9.62 -7.28 8.28
C HIS A 43 8.59 -8.39 8.12
N TYR A 44 8.35 -8.93 6.92
CA TYR A 44 7.36 -10.00 6.76
C TYR A 44 7.71 -11.24 7.57
N ASP A 45 6.74 -11.76 8.32
CA ASP A 45 6.92 -12.96 9.13
C ASP A 45 6.31 -14.19 8.47
N ASP A 46 7.15 -14.93 7.75
CA ASP A 46 6.85 -16.23 7.17
C ASP A 46 6.84 -17.38 8.19
N THR A 47 7.34 -17.16 9.41
CA THR A 47 7.48 -18.21 10.42
C THR A 47 6.17 -18.52 11.14
N GLN A 48 5.29 -17.52 11.31
CA GLN A 48 3.98 -17.70 11.95
C GLN A 48 3.10 -18.77 11.29
N GLU A 49 3.31 -19.02 9.99
CA GLU A 49 2.50 -19.95 9.19
C GLU A 49 3.35 -20.87 8.32
N ALA A 50 4.63 -21.07 8.65
CA ALA A 50 5.58 -21.81 7.82
C ALA A 50 5.14 -23.24 7.48
N SER A 51 4.32 -23.88 8.31
CA SER A 51 3.80 -25.23 8.07
C SER A 51 2.65 -25.27 7.05
N LEU A 52 1.97 -24.14 6.82
CA LEU A 52 0.77 -24.03 6.00
C LEU A 52 1.00 -23.24 4.72
N LEU A 53 1.84 -22.21 4.78
CA LEU A 53 2.10 -21.27 3.70
C LEU A 53 3.28 -21.76 2.84
N LYS A 54 3.03 -21.97 1.55
CA LYS A 54 4.05 -22.37 0.57
C LYS A 54 4.86 -21.16 0.07
N LYS A 55 4.17 -20.05 -0.21
CA LYS A 55 4.75 -18.77 -0.59
C LYS A 55 3.74 -17.64 -0.41
N TYR A 56 4.23 -16.41 -0.44
CA TYR A 56 3.40 -15.22 -0.53
C TYR A 56 3.92 -14.26 -1.59
N GLU A 57 3.06 -13.35 -2.02
CA GLU A 57 3.36 -12.22 -2.90
C GLU A 57 2.73 -10.99 -2.25
N LEU A 58 3.53 -9.98 -1.91
CA LEU A 58 3.08 -8.71 -1.35
C LEU A 58 3.60 -7.57 -2.22
N ASN A 59 2.67 -6.77 -2.76
CA ASN A 59 2.99 -5.71 -3.74
C ASN A 59 2.19 -4.44 -3.45
N VAL A 60 2.89 -3.35 -3.17
CA VAL A 60 2.38 -1.99 -3.04
C VAL A 60 2.70 -1.22 -4.33
N THR A 61 1.66 -0.82 -5.05
CA THR A 61 1.80 -0.10 -6.32
C THR A 61 1.57 1.40 -6.15
N ASN A 62 2.28 2.19 -6.96
CA ASN A 62 2.08 3.64 -7.07
C ASN A 62 0.67 4.04 -7.57
N THR A 63 -0.07 3.10 -8.16
CA THR A 63 -1.50 3.27 -8.46
C THR A 63 -2.40 3.23 -7.21
N GLY A 64 -1.83 3.03 -6.03
CA GLY A 64 -2.54 3.09 -4.76
C GLY A 64 -3.17 1.76 -4.31
N PHE A 65 -2.60 0.63 -4.72
CA PHE A 65 -3.06 -0.68 -4.27
C PHE A 65 -1.97 -1.40 -3.48
N CYS A 66 -2.35 -1.99 -2.34
CA CYS A 66 -1.55 -2.99 -1.65
C CYS A 66 -2.22 -4.36 -1.86
N ARG A 67 -1.55 -5.23 -2.62
CA ARG A 67 -2.04 -6.56 -2.98
C ARG A 67 -1.25 -7.60 -2.22
N TYR A 68 -1.96 -8.47 -1.52
CA TYR A 68 -1.36 -9.55 -0.75
C TYR A 68 -1.96 -10.87 -1.19
N LYS A 69 -1.13 -11.76 -1.72
CA LYS A 69 -1.53 -13.07 -2.20
C LYS A 69 -0.76 -14.15 -1.47
N ARG A 70 -1.48 -15.15 -0.97
CA ARG A 70 -0.95 -16.22 -0.13
C ARG A 70 -1.25 -17.54 -0.81
N TYR A 71 -0.24 -18.39 -0.91
CA TYR A 71 -0.36 -19.70 -1.52
C TYR A 71 -0.10 -20.74 -0.43
N PHE A 72 -1.09 -21.59 -0.16
CA PHE A 72 -1.00 -22.60 0.87
C PHE A 72 -0.53 -23.94 0.30
N SER A 73 0.13 -24.74 1.14
CA SER A 73 0.57 -26.10 0.79
C SER A 73 -0.59 -27.03 0.39
N SER A 74 -1.82 -26.71 0.80
CA SER A 74 -3.04 -27.42 0.41
C SER A 74 -3.48 -27.17 -1.04
N GLY A 75 -2.90 -26.18 -1.72
CA GLY A 75 -3.35 -25.66 -3.02
C GLY A 75 -4.34 -24.49 -2.91
N LYS A 76 -4.82 -24.17 -1.70
CA LYS A 76 -5.63 -22.97 -1.44
C LYS A 76 -4.83 -21.71 -1.77
N VAL A 77 -5.50 -20.72 -2.36
CA VAL A 77 -4.96 -19.39 -2.57
C VAL A 77 -5.87 -18.38 -1.90
N GLU A 78 -5.29 -17.41 -1.20
CA GLU A 78 -6.01 -16.25 -0.69
C GLU A 78 -5.44 -14.99 -1.34
N TYR A 79 -6.31 -14.09 -1.75
CA TYR A 79 -5.96 -12.83 -2.40
C TYR A 79 -6.68 -11.68 -1.71
N PHE A 80 -5.91 -10.67 -1.36
CA PHE A 80 -6.38 -9.43 -0.75
C PHE A 80 -5.95 -8.28 -1.64
N SER A 81 -6.87 -7.35 -1.92
CA SER A 81 -6.58 -6.11 -2.64
C SER A 81 -7.09 -4.93 -1.84
N PHE A 82 -6.16 -4.25 -1.18
CA PHE A 82 -6.42 -3.07 -0.37
C PHE A 82 -6.21 -1.80 -1.21
N ASN A 83 -7.21 -0.93 -1.24
CA ASN A 83 -7.09 0.38 -1.90
C ASN A 83 -6.58 1.43 -0.91
N LEU A 84 -5.35 1.92 -1.11
CA LEU A 84 -4.72 2.94 -0.27
C LEU A 84 -5.47 4.28 -0.27
N LYS A 85 -6.33 4.57 -1.26
CA LYS A 85 -7.24 5.74 -1.21
C LYS A 85 -8.30 5.62 -0.11
N LYS A 86 -8.61 4.40 0.30
CA LYS A 86 -9.63 4.07 1.32
C LYS A 86 -9.03 3.85 2.70
N PHE A 87 -7.70 3.99 2.82
CA PHE A 87 -6.98 3.94 4.09
C PHE A 87 -7.63 4.83 5.15
N LYS A 88 -7.74 4.28 6.36
CA LYS A 88 -8.27 4.94 7.55
C LYS A 88 -7.21 5.03 8.63
N ASP A 89 -6.66 3.89 9.02
CA ASP A 89 -5.71 3.77 10.14
C ASP A 89 -4.95 2.44 10.07
N ILE A 90 -3.98 2.27 10.96
CA ILE A 90 -3.33 1.00 11.26
C ILE A 90 -3.50 0.61 12.73
N ASP A 91 -3.56 -0.69 12.99
CA ASP A 91 -3.37 -1.26 14.32
C ASP A 91 -2.25 -2.29 14.28
N TYR A 92 -1.49 -2.41 15.37
CA TYR A 92 -0.48 -3.46 15.52
C TYR A 92 -0.76 -4.30 16.75
N LEU A 93 -1.02 -5.59 16.55
CA LEU A 93 -1.27 -6.55 17.62
C LEU A 93 -0.09 -7.51 17.72
N GLY A 94 0.72 -7.39 18.78
CA GLY A 94 1.88 -8.22 19.01
C GLY A 94 2.92 -7.58 19.93
N SER A 95 4.16 -8.05 19.81
CA SER A 95 5.35 -7.42 20.42
C SER A 95 6.30 -6.95 19.33
N ASP A 96 7.36 -6.27 19.76
CA ASP A 96 8.53 -5.92 18.93
C ASP A 96 9.07 -7.08 18.08
N LYS A 97 9.02 -8.33 18.56
CA LYS A 97 9.57 -9.49 17.86
C LYS A 97 8.61 -10.10 16.85
N GLN A 98 7.32 -10.10 17.13
CA GLN A 98 6.31 -10.75 16.30
C GLN A 98 4.93 -10.12 16.51
N GLY A 99 4.18 -9.94 15.43
CA GLY A 99 2.84 -9.38 15.50
C GLY A 99 2.13 -9.37 14.17
N ARG A 100 1.01 -8.67 14.15
CA ARG A 100 0.11 -8.54 13.01
C ARG A 100 -0.22 -7.08 12.80
N LEU A 101 0.12 -6.57 11.63
CA LEU A 101 -0.27 -5.24 11.18
C LEU A 101 -1.64 -5.32 10.52
N TYR A 102 -2.60 -4.60 11.07
CA TYR A 102 -3.93 -4.42 10.53
C TYR A 102 -3.96 -3.10 9.77
N LEU A 103 -4.26 -3.17 8.47
CA LEU A 103 -4.54 -1.99 7.65
C LEU A 103 -6.05 -1.83 7.57
N HIS A 104 -6.58 -0.71 8.06
CA HIS A 104 -8.02 -0.44 8.08
C HIS A 104 -8.45 0.47 6.94
N THR A 105 -9.64 0.19 6.40
CA THR A 105 -10.33 1.06 5.45
C THR A 105 -11.52 1.77 6.10
N LYS A 106 -12.04 2.82 5.43
CA LYS A 106 -13.19 3.59 5.90
C LYS A 106 -14.52 2.83 5.85
N GLY A 107 -14.62 1.81 5.00
CA GLY A 107 -15.77 0.91 4.85
C GLY A 107 -15.30 -0.50 4.53
N GLU A 108 -16.10 -1.30 3.81
CA GLU A 108 -15.65 -2.58 3.28
C GLU A 108 -14.99 -2.38 1.91
N ASP A 109 -13.73 -1.95 1.89
CA ASP A 109 -12.99 -1.56 0.67
C ASP A 109 -11.78 -2.47 0.38
N VAL A 110 -11.68 -3.62 1.06
CA VAL A 110 -10.68 -4.65 0.78
C VAL A 110 -11.36 -5.81 0.07
N ILE A 111 -10.95 -6.09 -1.17
CA ILE A 111 -11.42 -7.29 -1.87
C ILE A 111 -10.70 -8.50 -1.28
N VAL A 112 -11.46 -9.52 -0.88
CA VAL A 112 -10.96 -10.78 -0.33
C VAL A 112 -11.49 -11.94 -1.17
N GLN A 113 -10.57 -12.63 -1.84
CA GLN A 113 -10.88 -13.76 -2.71
C GLN A 113 -10.14 -15.01 -2.26
N THR A 114 -10.81 -16.15 -2.26
CA THR A 114 -10.20 -17.44 -2.01
C THR A 114 -10.42 -18.36 -3.20
N TYR A 115 -9.41 -19.17 -3.51
CA TYR A 115 -9.46 -20.17 -4.58
C TYR A 115 -9.01 -21.52 -4.06
N ASN A 116 -9.61 -22.60 -4.54
CA ASN A 116 -9.32 -23.99 -4.18
C ASN A 116 -9.45 -24.27 -2.67
N ASP A 117 -10.33 -23.57 -1.96
CA ASP A 117 -10.61 -23.88 -0.56
C ASP A 117 -11.55 -25.09 -0.48
N ARG A 118 -11.00 -26.23 -0.07
CA ARG A 118 -11.77 -27.49 0.03
C ARG A 118 -12.87 -27.45 1.08
N LYS A 119 -12.78 -26.58 2.09
CA LYS A 119 -13.75 -26.52 3.19
C LYS A 119 -14.89 -25.57 2.88
N ASN A 120 -14.56 -24.38 2.39
CA ASN A 120 -15.54 -23.30 2.23
C ASN A 120 -15.86 -22.96 0.77
N GLY A 121 -15.15 -23.55 -0.19
CA GLY A 121 -15.24 -23.20 -1.60
C GLY A 121 -14.57 -21.87 -1.93
N ASP A 122 -14.68 -21.46 -3.18
CA ASP A 122 -14.16 -20.17 -3.64
C ASP A 122 -15.07 -19.06 -3.13
N ILE A 123 -14.48 -18.09 -2.42
CA ILE A 123 -15.18 -16.96 -1.81
C ILE A 123 -14.75 -15.69 -2.53
N ASP A 124 -15.70 -14.80 -2.79
CA ASP A 124 -15.44 -13.42 -3.19
C ASP A 124 -16.23 -12.51 -2.24
N SER A 125 -15.52 -11.66 -1.50
CA SER A 125 -16.09 -10.86 -0.42
C SER A 125 -15.36 -9.54 -0.26
N MET A 126 -15.99 -8.61 0.46
CA MET A 126 -15.37 -7.35 0.87
C MET A 126 -15.09 -7.39 2.38
N ALA A 127 -13.99 -6.76 2.80
CA ALA A 127 -13.61 -6.64 4.20
C ALA A 127 -13.21 -5.20 4.54
N ALA A 128 -13.29 -4.86 5.82
CA ALA A 128 -12.91 -3.55 6.31
C ALA A 128 -11.40 -3.41 6.59
N TYR A 129 -10.65 -4.51 6.58
CA TYR A 129 -9.23 -4.52 6.89
C TYR A 129 -8.47 -5.63 6.17
N MET A 130 -7.15 -5.47 6.08
CA MET A 130 -6.21 -6.49 5.64
C MET A 130 -5.16 -6.71 6.73
N VAL A 131 -4.76 -7.96 6.97
CA VAL A 131 -3.80 -8.31 8.02
C VAL A 131 -2.52 -8.86 7.40
N ILE A 132 -1.38 -8.33 7.82
CA ILE A 132 -0.06 -8.77 7.38
C ILE A 132 0.74 -9.21 8.61
N PRO A 133 1.23 -10.46 8.67
CA PRO A 133 2.10 -10.90 9.75
C PRO A 133 3.49 -10.26 9.61
N LEU A 134 3.98 -9.62 10.67
CA LEU A 134 5.28 -8.96 10.70
C LEU A 134 6.12 -9.41 11.91
N LYS A 135 7.43 -9.28 11.78
CA LYS A 135 8.44 -9.58 12.82
C LYS A 135 9.42 -8.42 12.96
N ASN A 136 10.07 -8.35 14.12
CA ASN A 136 11.12 -7.37 14.43
C ASN A 136 10.70 -5.92 14.13
N MET A 137 9.48 -5.52 14.52
CA MET A 137 8.95 -4.17 14.32
C MET A 137 9.19 -3.33 15.57
N GLU A 138 10.13 -2.38 15.51
CA GLU A 138 10.29 -1.42 16.60
C GLU A 138 9.16 -0.36 16.58
N PRO A 139 8.87 0.31 17.70
CA PRO A 139 7.87 1.38 17.72
C PRO A 139 8.11 2.47 16.67
N GLN A 140 9.38 2.78 16.37
CA GLN A 140 9.77 3.75 15.35
C GLN A 140 9.38 3.28 13.94
N ASP A 141 9.49 1.98 13.64
CA ASP A 141 9.09 1.42 12.34
C ASP A 141 7.58 1.54 12.13
N LEU A 142 6.80 1.27 13.19
CA LEU A 142 5.34 1.43 13.18
C LEU A 142 4.91 2.88 12.98
N ILE A 143 5.61 3.83 13.60
CA ILE A 143 5.36 5.25 13.38
C ILE A 143 5.68 5.61 11.91
N ALA A 144 6.84 5.18 11.42
CA ALA A 144 7.30 5.50 10.07
C ALA A 144 6.36 4.93 8.98
N ILE A 145 5.85 3.71 9.14
CA ILE A 145 4.87 3.15 8.18
C ILE A 145 3.54 3.87 8.25
N SER A 146 3.07 4.22 9.46
CA SER A 146 1.82 4.95 9.65
C SER A 146 1.86 6.29 8.94
N GLU A 147 2.91 7.08 9.20
CA GLU A 147 3.12 8.38 8.56
C GLU A 147 3.17 8.24 7.03
N ARG A 148 3.87 7.22 6.53
CA ARG A 148 3.98 7.01 5.08
C ARG A 148 2.65 6.64 4.46
N LEU A 149 1.87 5.77 5.09
CA LEU A 149 0.52 5.40 4.63
C LEU A 149 -0.42 6.60 4.61
N VAL A 150 -0.39 7.45 5.65
CA VAL A 150 -1.17 8.70 5.70
C VAL A 150 -0.78 9.64 4.56
N LYS A 151 0.53 9.83 4.34
CA LYS A 151 1.05 10.69 3.27
C LYS A 151 0.66 10.18 1.87
N THR A 152 0.83 8.87 1.63
CA THR A 152 0.42 8.22 0.38
C THR A 152 -1.10 8.35 0.17
N ASN A 153 -1.92 8.17 1.20
CA ASN A 153 -3.37 8.38 1.11
C ASN A 153 -3.70 9.81 0.66
N ALA A 154 -3.09 10.82 1.30
CA ALA A 154 -3.31 12.22 0.94
C ALA A 154 -2.92 12.52 -0.52
N GLN A 155 -1.77 12.05 -0.98
CA GLN A 155 -1.32 12.21 -2.38
C GLN A 155 -2.29 11.56 -3.37
N LEU A 156 -2.73 10.34 -3.10
CA LEU A 156 -3.66 9.60 -3.95
C LEU A 156 -5.06 10.23 -4.04
N LEU A 157 -5.46 11.01 -3.03
CA LEU A 157 -6.72 11.76 -3.04
C LEU A 157 -6.65 13.02 -3.92
N VAL A 158 -5.45 13.60 -4.08
CA VAL A 158 -5.21 14.82 -4.88
C VAL A 158 -5.06 14.52 -6.37
N GLN A 159 -4.60 13.33 -6.75
CA GLN A 159 -4.44 12.89 -8.16
C GLN A 159 -5.78 12.57 -8.88
N LYS A 160 -6.84 13.34 -8.63
CA LYS A 160 -8.15 13.18 -9.30
C LYS A 160 -8.23 13.93 -10.63
#